data_AF-A0A947P718-F1
#
_entry.id   AF-A0A947P718-F1
#
_cell.length_a   1.000
_cell.length_b   1.000
_cell.length_c   1.000
_cell.angle_alpha   90.00
_cell.angle_beta   90.00
_cell.angle_gamma   90.00
#
_symmetry.space_group_name_H-M   'P 1'
#
loop_
_entity.id
_entity.type
_entity.pdbx_description
1 polymer ?
#
loop_
_entity_poly.entity_id
_entity_poly.type
_entity_poly.pdbx_seq_one_letter_code
_entity_poly.pdbx_strand_id
1 'polypeptide(L)'
;MTSYRIFGFLLLFNYCYLMAGEVLVLHDNVGAEVDIIEKVHYRLFPNVDNFINAQFYLLPNDSVMALIQSWNAKGATYQKVSYSQYEFYLLGQEVGKMEQADRAKIEYLQRKYKPLFAEEHISRLPRNSYCFIILNNKNEYQGIFQKVDQQKIRILDDNQLYDIPIRSIRTLKYWDTDKDAEVLQWLTLGSFAAIGLVGGQLVNFAFSIPANQTGIYSFSGTIIGALAGYRFVPAIVEKLRPKTVIEFRKSKIKRLDSVGRLTYTFKKLKGKIWRTHAAQD
;
A
#
# COMPACT_ATOMS: atom_id res chain seq x y z
N MET A 1 -17.37 -22.67 43.44
CA MET A 1 -16.06 -22.70 42.74
C MET A 1 -15.09 -21.87 43.55
N THR A 2 -14.01 -22.53 43.99
CA THR A 2 -13.21 -22.22 45.17
C THR A 2 -12.36 -20.95 45.07
N SER A 3 -12.34 -20.11 46.12
CA SER A 3 -11.53 -18.88 46.24
C SER A 3 -10.06 -19.05 45.88
N TYR A 4 -9.51 -20.25 46.05
CA TYR A 4 -8.14 -20.60 45.67
C TYR A 4 -7.87 -20.48 44.17
N ARG A 5 -8.88 -20.70 43.31
CA ARG A 5 -8.76 -20.54 41.85
C ARG A 5 -8.73 -19.06 41.44
N ILE A 6 -9.48 -18.22 42.14
CA ILE A 6 -9.49 -16.76 41.92
C ILE A 6 -8.17 -16.17 42.41
N PHE A 7 -7.68 -16.62 43.56
CA PHE A 7 -6.39 -16.19 44.09
C PHE A 7 -5.22 -16.62 43.18
N GLY A 8 -5.24 -17.85 42.68
CA GLY A 8 -4.25 -18.33 41.70
C GLY A 8 -4.29 -17.57 40.37
N PHE A 9 -5.50 -17.20 39.90
CA PHE A 9 -5.67 -16.38 38.70
C PHE A 9 -5.16 -14.94 38.91
N LEU A 10 -5.41 -14.33 40.07
CA LEU A 10 -4.88 -13.01 40.43
C LEU A 10 -3.34 -13.02 40.57
N LEU A 11 -2.77 -14.10 41.10
CA LEU A 11 -1.32 -14.27 41.20
C LEU A 11 -0.66 -14.42 39.82
N LEU A 12 -1.27 -15.21 38.94
CA LEU A 12 -0.84 -15.33 37.53
C LEU A 12 -0.97 -14.02 36.77
N PHE A 13 -2.06 -13.27 36.99
CA PHE A 13 -2.30 -12.00 36.33
C PHE A 13 -1.31 -10.92 36.79
N ASN A 14 -1.02 -10.84 38.10
CA ASN A 14 0.01 -9.95 38.65
C ASN A 14 1.42 -10.35 38.18
N TYR A 15 1.71 -11.64 38.09
CA TYR A 15 2.99 -12.13 37.57
C TYR A 15 3.17 -11.77 36.09
N CYS A 16 2.13 -11.89 35.27
CA CYS A 16 2.15 -11.44 33.87
C CYS A 16 2.33 -9.93 33.76
N TYR A 17 1.71 -9.13 34.64
CA TYR A 17 1.86 -7.68 34.68
C TYR A 17 3.28 -7.25 35.08
N LEU A 18 3.90 -7.95 36.04
CA LEU A 18 5.30 -7.76 36.45
C LEU A 18 6.33 -8.15 35.37
N MET A 19 5.94 -9.01 34.42
CA MET A 19 6.79 -9.43 33.30
C MET A 19 6.64 -8.52 32.06
N ALA A 20 5.67 -7.61 32.06
CA ALA A 20 5.55 -6.58 31.03
C ALA A 20 6.52 -5.45 31.39
N GLY A 21 7.69 -5.43 30.78
CA GLY A 21 8.67 -4.34 30.95
C GLY A 21 8.04 -2.98 30.64
N GLU A 22 8.56 -1.92 31.26
CA GLU A 22 8.06 -0.57 31.04
C GLU A 22 8.32 -0.13 29.60
N VAL A 23 7.29 0.37 28.91
CA VAL A 23 7.38 0.82 27.52
C VAL A 23 8.21 2.10 27.47
N LEU A 24 9.33 2.07 26.74
CA LEU A 24 10.20 3.23 26.57
C LEU A 24 9.97 3.90 25.21
N VAL A 25 9.97 5.23 25.21
CA VAL A 25 9.95 6.07 24.00
C VAL A 25 11.37 6.51 23.70
N LEU A 26 11.81 6.34 22.45
CA LEU A 26 13.18 6.64 22.04
C LEU A 26 13.48 8.15 22.01
N HIS A 27 12.54 8.94 21.49
CA HIS A 27 12.59 10.40 21.38
C HIS A 27 11.19 10.90 21.00
N ASP A 28 10.85 12.16 21.30
CA ASP A 28 9.58 12.81 20.90
C ASP A 28 9.30 12.81 19.38
N ASN A 29 10.34 12.55 18.58
CA ASN A 29 10.29 12.53 17.12
C ASN A 29 9.87 11.15 16.56
N VAL A 30 9.76 10.15 17.43
CA VAL A 30 9.42 8.75 17.13
C VAL A 30 8.27 8.37 18.04
N GLY A 31 7.26 7.69 17.49
CA GLY A 31 6.15 7.17 18.27
C GLY A 31 6.60 6.24 19.39
N ALA A 32 5.68 5.90 20.30
CA ALA A 32 5.96 4.85 21.29
C ALA A 32 6.37 3.55 20.59
N GLU A 33 5.64 3.19 19.53
CA GLU A 33 5.97 2.10 18.62
C GLU A 33 6.62 2.64 17.35
N VAL A 34 7.80 2.13 17.01
CA VAL A 34 8.56 2.52 15.83
C VAL A 34 7.90 1.93 14.59
N ASP A 35 7.43 2.78 13.70
CA ASP A 35 6.84 2.36 12.43
C ASP A 35 7.89 2.20 11.31
N ILE A 36 7.45 1.72 10.15
CA ILE A 36 8.36 1.53 9.00
C ILE A 36 8.87 2.85 8.39
N ILE A 37 8.10 3.93 8.49
CA ILE A 37 8.46 5.25 7.97
C ILE A 37 9.59 5.81 8.82
N GLU A 38 9.42 5.80 10.13
CA GLU A 38 10.39 6.17 11.16
C GLU A 38 11.64 5.29 11.05
N LYS A 39 11.48 3.97 10.89
CA LYS A 39 12.61 3.07 10.63
C LYS A 39 13.45 3.55 9.44
N VAL A 40 12.82 3.87 8.31
CA VAL A 40 13.53 4.27 7.10
C VAL A 40 14.11 5.69 7.22
N HIS A 41 13.35 6.62 7.80
CA HIS A 41 13.74 8.02 7.93
C HIS A 41 14.89 8.20 8.94
N TYR A 42 14.76 7.62 10.13
CA TYR A 42 15.78 7.65 11.18
C TYR A 42 16.83 6.53 11.06
N ARG A 43 16.68 5.63 10.08
CA ARG A 43 17.61 4.53 9.79
C ARG A 43 17.77 3.54 10.95
N LEU A 44 16.70 3.32 11.69
CA LEU A 44 16.66 2.35 12.79
C LEU A 44 16.64 0.92 12.24
N PHE A 45 17.25 -0.03 12.96
CA PHE A 45 17.24 -1.46 12.61
C PHE A 45 17.61 -1.78 11.14
N PRO A 46 18.77 -1.30 10.63
CA PRO A 46 19.14 -1.46 9.22
C PRO A 46 19.36 -2.91 8.79
N ASN A 47 19.51 -3.83 9.74
CA ASN A 47 19.75 -5.25 9.48
C ASN A 47 18.46 -6.10 9.54
N VAL A 48 17.31 -5.49 9.81
CA VAL A 48 16.04 -6.22 9.92
C VAL A 48 15.27 -6.12 8.61
N ASP A 49 15.25 -7.25 7.89
CA ASP A 49 14.45 -7.44 6.69
C ASP A 49 12.95 -7.57 7.04
N ASN A 50 12.08 -7.09 6.15
CA ASN A 50 10.62 -7.19 6.27
C ASN A 50 10.03 -6.70 7.61
N PHE A 51 10.58 -5.59 8.12
CA PHE A 51 10.13 -4.92 9.34
C PHE A 51 8.63 -4.58 9.30
N ILE A 52 7.94 -4.74 10.43
CA ILE A 52 6.55 -4.32 10.63
C ILE A 52 6.54 -3.13 11.60
N ASN A 53 6.99 -3.38 12.82
CA ASN A 53 7.06 -2.43 13.91
C ASN A 53 8.19 -2.82 14.89
N ALA A 54 8.51 -1.92 15.82
CA ALA A 54 9.32 -2.26 16.98
C ALA A 54 8.93 -1.45 18.21
N GLN A 55 9.09 -2.05 19.38
CA GLN A 55 8.82 -1.41 20.66
C GLN A 55 10.01 -1.57 21.60
N PHE A 56 10.40 -0.49 22.28
CA PHE A 56 11.42 -0.54 23.32
C PHE A 56 10.79 -0.78 24.69
N TYR A 57 11.47 -1.59 25.50
CA TYR A 57 11.09 -1.94 26.86
C TYR A 57 12.28 -1.80 27.80
N LEU A 58 12.05 -1.25 28.99
CA LEU A 58 13.00 -1.33 30.11
C LEU A 58 12.83 -2.70 30.78
N LEU A 59 13.93 -3.43 30.88
CA LEU A 59 13.99 -4.70 31.60
C LEU A 59 14.39 -4.45 33.07
N PRO A 60 14.03 -5.36 33.99
CA PRO A 60 14.33 -5.21 35.43
C PRO A 60 15.81 -5.13 35.80
N ASN A 61 16.71 -5.49 34.88
CA ASN A 61 18.16 -5.46 35.05
C ASN A 61 18.79 -4.17 34.50
N ASP A 62 18.02 -3.08 34.41
CA ASP A 62 18.44 -1.79 33.83
C ASP A 62 18.96 -1.89 32.39
N SER A 63 18.57 -2.93 31.65
CA SER A 63 18.85 -3.03 30.21
C SER A 63 17.61 -2.68 29.40
N VAL A 64 17.83 -2.16 28.18
CA VAL A 64 16.75 -1.83 27.27
C VAL A 64 16.65 -2.93 26.22
N MET A 65 15.43 -3.37 25.91
CA MET A 65 15.16 -4.36 24.86
C MET A 65 14.27 -3.76 23.79
N ALA A 66 14.71 -3.79 22.54
CA ALA A 66 13.85 -3.61 21.38
C ALA A 66 13.23 -4.96 20.99
N LEU A 67 11.91 -5.06 21.06
CA LEU A 67 11.15 -6.14 20.45
C LEU A 67 10.76 -5.72 19.04
N ILE A 68 11.30 -6.41 18.04
CA ILE A 68 11.12 -6.08 16.64
C ILE A 68 10.26 -7.15 15.99
N GLN A 69 9.15 -6.75 15.38
CA GLN A 69 8.31 -7.64 14.60
C GLN A 69 8.68 -7.56 13.12
N SER A 70 8.89 -8.71 12.49
CA SER A 70 9.20 -8.81 11.06
C SER A 70 8.44 -9.96 10.40
N TRP A 71 8.37 -9.96 9.07
CA TRP A 71 7.78 -11.06 8.30
C TRP A 71 8.84 -12.04 7.81
N ASN A 72 8.60 -13.33 8.06
CA ASN A 72 9.29 -14.44 7.43
C ASN A 72 8.31 -15.25 6.55
N ALA A 73 8.82 -16.20 5.76
CA ALA A 73 8.03 -17.06 4.88
C ALA A 73 6.92 -17.85 5.61
N LYS A 74 7.10 -18.12 6.91
CA LYS A 74 6.16 -18.87 7.76
C LYS A 74 5.18 -17.99 8.55
N GLY A 75 5.35 -16.67 8.55
CA GLY A 75 4.51 -15.74 9.32
C GLY A 75 5.29 -14.63 10.02
N ALA A 76 4.64 -13.98 10.98
CA ALA A 76 5.27 -12.97 11.83
C ALA A 76 6.35 -13.62 12.70
N THR A 77 7.49 -12.97 12.82
CA THR A 77 8.64 -13.39 13.64
C THR A 77 9.01 -12.23 14.55
N TYR A 78 9.41 -12.55 15.78
CA TYR A 78 9.83 -11.56 16.76
C TYR A 78 11.32 -11.72 17.01
N GLN A 79 12.05 -10.63 16.87
CA GLN A 79 13.47 -10.55 17.20
C GLN A 79 13.64 -9.63 18.41
N LYS A 80 14.48 -10.04 19.35
CA LYS A 80 14.86 -9.22 20.50
C LYS A 80 16.27 -8.70 20.29
N VAL A 81 16.46 -7.39 20.49
CA VAL A 81 17.77 -6.76 20.48
C VAL A 81 17.94 -6.01 21.80
N SER A 82 19.01 -6.34 22.52
CA SER A 82 19.33 -5.67 23.79
C SER A 82 20.25 -4.48 23.55
N TYR A 83 20.03 -3.44 24.33
CA TYR A 83 20.79 -2.20 24.37
C TYR A 83 21.14 -1.90 25.84
N SER A 84 22.32 -1.35 26.06
CA SER A 84 22.60 -0.62 27.30
C SER A 84 21.82 0.70 27.33
N GLN A 85 21.59 1.26 28.52
CA GLN A 85 20.96 2.59 28.67
C GLN A 85 21.73 3.67 27.91
N TYR A 86 23.06 3.59 27.92
CA TYR A 86 23.92 4.51 27.18
C TYR A 86 23.74 4.40 25.67
N GLU A 87 23.68 3.18 25.12
CA GLU A 87 23.41 2.97 23.69
C GLU A 87 22.01 3.45 23.30
N PHE A 88 21.02 3.24 24.15
CA PHE A 88 19.66 3.75 23.94
C PHE A 88 19.63 5.28 23.92
N TYR A 89 20.31 5.94 24.86
CA TYR A 89 20.43 7.40 24.90
C TYR A 89 21.12 7.96 23.66
N LEU A 90 22.24 7.36 23.24
CA LEU A 90 22.94 7.76 22.01
C LEU A 90 22.06 7.60 20.77
N LEU A 91 21.28 6.53 20.71
CA LEU A 91 20.33 6.31 19.61
C LEU A 91 19.25 7.41 19.58
N GLY A 92 18.71 7.77 20.74
CA GLY A 92 17.77 8.89 20.88
C GLY A 92 18.38 10.24 20.46
N GLN A 93 19.64 10.51 20.81
CA GLN A 93 20.34 11.71 20.36
C GLN A 93 20.56 11.74 18.84
N GLU A 94 20.87 10.60 18.20
CA GLU A 94 21.01 10.55 16.75
C GLU A 94 19.69 10.84 16.03
N VAL A 95 18.57 10.34 16.59
CA VAL A 95 17.22 10.63 16.11
C VAL A 95 16.90 12.12 16.28
N GLY A 96 17.22 12.71 17.43
CA GLY A 96 16.96 14.13 17.72
C GLY A 96 17.73 15.11 16.83
N LYS A 97 18.85 14.68 16.24
CA LYS A 97 19.60 15.48 15.24
C LYS A 97 18.94 15.52 13.87
N MET A 98 18.00 14.61 13.61
CA MET A 98 17.26 14.55 12.35
C MET A 98 15.94 15.29 12.50
N GLU A 99 15.61 16.12 11.52
CA GLU A 99 14.30 16.76 11.46
C GLU A 99 13.19 15.71 11.36
N GLN A 100 12.02 16.05 11.91
CA GLN A 100 10.83 15.21 11.82
C GLN A 100 10.46 14.94 10.36
N ALA A 101 9.88 13.77 10.09
CA ALA A 101 9.54 13.40 8.72
C ALA A 101 8.47 14.35 8.13
N ASP A 102 8.85 15.13 7.11
CA ASP A 102 7.92 15.99 6.38
C ASP A 102 6.87 15.17 5.60
N ARG A 103 5.67 15.73 5.41
CA ARG A 103 4.55 15.10 4.71
C ARG A 103 4.93 14.66 3.29
N ALA A 104 5.69 15.47 2.56
CA ALA A 104 6.15 15.12 1.21
C ALA A 104 7.06 13.88 1.22
N LYS A 105 7.90 13.76 2.25
CA LYS A 105 8.80 12.62 2.43
C LYS A 105 8.04 11.37 2.84
N ILE A 106 7.05 11.50 3.73
CA ILE A 106 6.13 10.44 4.10
C ILE A 106 5.41 9.90 2.86
N GLU A 107 4.84 10.79 2.03
CA GLU A 107 4.13 10.41 0.81
C GLU A 107 5.07 9.72 -0.19
N TYR A 108 6.30 10.23 -0.36
CA TYR A 108 7.31 9.58 -1.17
C TYR A 108 7.63 8.17 -0.67
N LEU A 109 7.81 7.98 0.63
CA LEU A 109 8.08 6.68 1.25
C LEU A 109 6.88 5.73 1.05
N GLN A 110 5.65 6.20 1.25
CA GLN A 110 4.44 5.41 1.01
C GLN A 110 4.31 4.98 -0.47
N ARG A 111 4.55 5.89 -1.42
CA ARG A 111 4.57 5.58 -2.86
C ARG A 111 5.68 4.61 -3.24
N LYS A 112 6.85 4.72 -2.61
CA LYS A 112 8.02 3.86 -2.85
C LYS A 112 7.84 2.47 -2.24
N TYR A 113 7.18 2.38 -1.08
CA TYR A 113 6.96 1.16 -0.32
C TYR A 113 5.50 0.68 -0.36
N LYS A 114 4.80 0.91 -1.48
CA LYS A 114 3.42 0.46 -1.71
C LYS A 114 3.09 -0.96 -1.24
N PRO A 115 3.97 -1.99 -1.38
CA PRO A 115 3.67 -3.34 -0.88
C PRO A 115 3.47 -3.43 0.64
N LEU A 116 4.12 -2.55 1.41
CA LEU A 116 4.05 -2.53 2.87
C LEU A 116 2.80 -1.82 3.37
N PHE A 117 2.38 -0.77 2.66
CA PHE A 117 1.13 -0.03 2.92
C PHE A 117 -0.06 -0.61 2.16
N ALA A 118 0.07 -1.82 1.61
CA ALA A 118 -0.93 -2.34 0.71
C ALA A 118 -2.26 -2.63 1.43
N GLU A 119 -2.22 -3.08 2.70
CA GLU A 119 -3.43 -3.25 3.52
C GLU A 119 -4.16 -1.91 3.72
N GLU A 120 -3.41 -0.84 4.04
CA GLU A 120 -3.96 0.51 4.21
C GLU A 120 -4.53 1.05 2.88
N HIS A 121 -3.83 0.85 1.76
CA HIS A 121 -4.33 1.23 0.43
C HIS A 121 -5.58 0.44 0.03
N ILE A 122 -5.63 -0.86 0.30
CA ILE A 122 -6.81 -1.69 0.01
C ILE A 122 -7.99 -1.21 0.88
N SER A 123 -7.75 -0.88 2.15
CA SER A 123 -8.81 -0.40 3.05
C SER A 123 -9.46 0.91 2.59
N ARG A 124 -8.72 1.72 1.82
CA ARG A 124 -9.18 2.99 1.23
C ARG A 124 -9.76 2.85 -0.18
N LEU A 125 -9.85 1.63 -0.73
CA LEU A 125 -10.42 1.43 -2.07
C LEU A 125 -11.89 1.88 -2.10
N PRO A 126 -12.33 2.54 -3.20
CA PRO A 126 -13.73 2.88 -3.35
C PRO A 126 -14.57 1.61 -3.38
N ARG A 127 -15.66 1.58 -2.60
CA ARG A 127 -16.62 0.47 -2.64
C ARG A 127 -17.23 0.38 -4.04
N ASN A 128 -17.56 -0.83 -4.47
CA ASN A 128 -18.08 -1.13 -5.80
C ASN A 128 -17.11 -0.87 -6.97
N SER A 129 -15.81 -0.68 -6.70
CA SER A 129 -14.81 -0.65 -7.77
C SER A 129 -14.68 -2.02 -8.41
N TYR A 130 -14.62 -2.07 -9.74
CA TYR A 130 -14.21 -3.30 -10.43
C TYR A 130 -12.73 -3.57 -10.11
N CYS A 131 -12.39 -4.82 -9.87
CA CYS A 131 -11.09 -5.26 -9.42
C CYS A 131 -10.66 -6.53 -10.16
N PHE A 132 -9.37 -6.59 -10.48
CA PHE A 132 -8.72 -7.75 -11.05
C PHE A 132 -7.54 -8.15 -10.16
N ILE A 133 -7.65 -9.33 -9.55
CA ILE A 133 -6.74 -9.85 -8.54
C ILE A 133 -5.97 -11.02 -9.12
N ILE A 134 -4.64 -10.90 -9.15
CA ILE A 134 -3.72 -11.98 -9.48
C ILE A 134 -3.11 -12.48 -8.18
N LEU A 135 -3.25 -13.77 -7.90
CA LEU A 135 -2.66 -14.43 -6.75
C LEU A 135 -1.20 -14.85 -6.99
N ASN A 136 -0.50 -15.20 -5.92
CA ASN A 136 0.86 -15.73 -5.97
C ASN A 136 0.96 -17.05 -6.75
N ASN A 137 -0.09 -17.87 -6.72
CA ASN A 137 -0.20 -19.11 -7.47
C ASN A 137 -0.58 -18.90 -8.95
N LYS A 138 -0.69 -17.64 -9.41
CA LYS A 138 -1.13 -17.23 -10.75
C LYS A 138 -2.63 -17.41 -11.04
N ASN A 139 -3.45 -17.77 -10.06
CA ASN A 139 -4.89 -17.74 -10.24
C ASN A 139 -5.37 -16.30 -10.32
N GLU A 140 -6.37 -16.08 -11.17
CA GLU A 140 -6.92 -14.76 -11.44
C GLU A 140 -8.37 -14.73 -10.98
N TYR A 141 -8.75 -13.65 -10.33
CA TYR A 141 -10.11 -13.37 -9.93
C TYR A 141 -10.49 -11.98 -10.42
N GLN A 142 -11.69 -11.87 -10.96
CA GLN A 142 -12.26 -10.60 -11.41
C GLN A 142 -13.58 -10.38 -10.69
N GLY A 143 -13.94 -9.13 -10.41
CA GLY A 143 -15.20 -8.85 -9.74
C GLY A 143 -15.28 -7.49 -9.09
N ILE A 144 -16.41 -7.23 -8.44
CA ILE A 144 -16.71 -5.97 -7.77
C ILE A 144 -16.20 -6.02 -6.33
N PHE A 145 -15.37 -5.06 -5.94
CA PHE A 145 -14.88 -4.93 -4.58
C PHE A 145 -15.99 -4.49 -3.63
N GLN A 146 -16.21 -5.28 -2.57
CA GLN A 146 -17.23 -5.01 -1.56
C GLN A 146 -16.62 -4.36 -0.32
N LYS A 147 -15.74 -5.11 0.36
CA LYS A 147 -15.12 -4.68 1.62
C LYS A 147 -13.84 -5.46 1.92
N VAL A 148 -13.03 -4.90 2.81
CA VAL A 148 -11.98 -5.63 3.52
C VAL A 148 -12.54 -6.12 4.85
N ASP A 149 -12.37 -7.40 5.15
CA ASP A 149 -12.78 -8.02 6.41
C ASP A 149 -11.66 -8.94 6.91
N GLN A 150 -11.13 -8.69 8.12
CA GLN A 150 -10.13 -9.54 8.78
C GLN A 150 -8.98 -10.01 7.86
N GLN A 151 -8.29 -9.07 7.19
CA GLN A 151 -7.20 -9.34 6.24
C GLN A 151 -7.59 -10.14 4.97
N LYS A 152 -8.89 -10.20 4.65
CA LYS A 152 -9.42 -10.75 3.40
C LYS A 152 -10.13 -9.67 2.61
N ILE A 153 -9.97 -9.72 1.29
CA ILE A 153 -10.74 -8.92 0.34
C ILE A 153 -11.95 -9.73 -0.08
N ARG A 154 -13.14 -9.13 0.06
CA ARG A 154 -14.37 -9.70 -0.48
C ARG A 154 -14.66 -9.10 -1.85
N ILE A 155 -14.71 -9.96 -2.86
CA ILE A 155 -15.15 -9.60 -4.21
C ILE A 155 -16.45 -10.31 -4.57
N LEU A 156 -17.28 -9.67 -5.37
CA LEU A 156 -18.49 -10.23 -5.96
C LEU A 156 -18.22 -10.51 -7.45
N ASP A 157 -18.32 -11.77 -7.84
CA ASP A 157 -18.11 -12.23 -9.22
C ASP A 157 -19.27 -13.17 -9.60
N ASP A 158 -20.02 -12.85 -10.64
CA ASP A 158 -21.21 -13.58 -11.10
C ASP A 158 -22.14 -14.05 -9.97
N ASN A 159 -22.55 -13.14 -9.09
CA ASN A 159 -23.37 -13.38 -7.89
C ASN A 159 -22.75 -14.29 -6.81
N GLN A 160 -21.49 -14.68 -6.94
CA GLN A 160 -20.75 -15.42 -5.92
C GLN A 160 -19.78 -14.50 -5.17
N LEU A 161 -19.69 -14.70 -3.85
CA LEU A 161 -18.77 -13.97 -3.00
C LEU A 161 -17.48 -14.77 -2.80
N TYR A 162 -16.36 -14.16 -3.17
CA TYR A 162 -15.04 -14.73 -2.96
C TYR A 162 -14.30 -13.94 -1.87
N ASP A 163 -13.87 -14.65 -0.82
CA ASP A 163 -13.05 -14.11 0.25
C ASP A 163 -11.58 -14.48 0.03
N ILE A 164 -10.79 -13.52 -0.46
CA ILE A 164 -9.40 -13.70 -0.87
C ILE A 164 -8.46 -13.13 0.21
N PRO A 165 -7.55 -13.94 0.81
CA PRO A 165 -6.58 -13.42 1.77
C PRO A 165 -5.63 -12.42 1.11
N ILE A 166 -5.46 -11.21 1.69
CA ILE A 166 -4.57 -10.17 1.13
C ILE A 166 -3.15 -10.70 0.92
N ARG A 167 -2.69 -11.56 1.82
CA ARG A 167 -1.35 -12.19 1.77
C ARG A 167 -1.11 -13.04 0.51
N SER A 168 -2.17 -13.58 -0.07
CA SER A 168 -2.10 -14.42 -1.26
C SER A 168 -2.05 -13.61 -2.55
N ILE A 169 -2.36 -12.30 -2.48
CA ILE A 169 -2.43 -11.41 -3.63
C ILE A 169 -1.02 -11.02 -4.07
N ARG A 170 -0.75 -11.18 -5.36
CA ARG A 170 0.48 -10.75 -6.02
C ARG A 170 0.30 -9.38 -6.67
N THR A 171 -0.83 -9.16 -7.33
CA THR A 171 -1.16 -7.91 -8.01
C THR A 171 -2.64 -7.65 -7.89
N LEU A 172 -3.02 -6.44 -7.47
CA LEU A 172 -4.40 -5.94 -7.53
C LEU A 172 -4.44 -4.82 -8.55
N LYS A 173 -5.29 -4.95 -9.55
CA LYS A 173 -5.65 -3.86 -10.45
C LYS A 173 -7.06 -3.43 -10.09
N TYR A 174 -7.28 -2.13 -9.97
CA TYR A 174 -8.61 -1.61 -9.78
C TYR A 174 -8.83 -0.39 -10.66
N TRP A 175 -10.09 -0.12 -10.91
CA TRP A 175 -10.54 1.00 -11.70
C TRP A 175 -11.28 1.96 -10.82
N ASP A 176 -10.71 3.15 -10.63
CA ASP A 176 -11.39 4.20 -9.87
C ASP A 176 -12.65 4.60 -10.62
N THR A 177 -13.74 4.73 -9.87
CA THR A 177 -15.04 5.10 -10.40
C THR A 177 -15.28 6.47 -9.83
N ASP A 178 -15.27 7.50 -10.67
CA ASP A 178 -16.19 8.64 -10.55
C ASP A 178 -15.91 9.71 -11.62
N LYS A 179 -14.64 10.06 -11.90
CA LYS A 179 -14.35 11.19 -12.83
C LYS A 179 -13.89 10.76 -14.23
N ASP A 180 -12.94 9.83 -14.31
CA ASP A 180 -12.37 9.43 -15.62
C ASP A 180 -13.35 8.62 -16.47
N ALA A 181 -14.27 7.89 -15.82
CA ALA A 181 -15.30 7.13 -16.50
C ALA A 181 -16.31 8.05 -17.20
N GLU A 182 -16.75 9.12 -16.54
CA GLU A 182 -17.73 10.07 -17.09
C GLU A 182 -17.16 10.81 -18.31
N VAL A 183 -15.91 11.29 -18.22
CA VAL A 183 -15.24 11.96 -19.35
C VAL A 183 -15.14 11.02 -20.56
N LEU A 184 -14.79 9.76 -20.33
CA LEU A 184 -14.66 8.76 -21.39
C LEU A 184 -16.01 8.38 -22.01
N GLN A 185 -17.09 8.37 -21.22
CA GLN A 185 -18.46 8.18 -21.71
C GLN A 185 -18.88 9.32 -22.66
N TRP A 186 -18.68 10.57 -22.26
CA TRP A 186 -19.02 11.72 -23.11
C TRP A 186 -18.16 11.77 -24.37
N LEU A 187 -16.86 11.46 -24.26
CA LEU A 187 -15.95 11.45 -25.40
C LEU A 187 -16.30 10.36 -26.42
N THR A 188 -16.68 9.17 -25.95
CA THR A 188 -17.12 8.07 -26.83
C THR A 188 -18.45 8.38 -27.49
N LEU A 189 -19.43 8.90 -26.74
CA LEU A 189 -20.70 9.34 -27.30
C LEU A 189 -20.50 10.42 -28.37
N GLY A 190 -19.70 11.44 -28.08
CA GLY A 190 -19.40 12.54 -29.01
C GLY A 190 -18.66 12.05 -30.27
N SER A 191 -17.72 11.12 -30.13
CA SER A 191 -16.99 10.54 -31.26
C SER A 191 -17.92 9.77 -32.20
N PHE A 192 -18.83 8.96 -31.66
CA PHE A 192 -19.81 8.23 -32.46
C PHE A 192 -20.86 9.14 -33.11
N ALA A 193 -21.29 10.21 -32.43
CA ALA A 193 -22.14 11.24 -33.01
C ALA A 193 -21.44 11.94 -34.20
N ALA A 194 -20.15 12.25 -34.07
CA ALA A 194 -19.35 12.84 -35.16
C ALA A 194 -19.21 11.88 -36.35
N ILE A 195 -18.94 10.59 -36.11
CA ILE A 195 -18.91 9.55 -37.16
C ILE A 195 -20.28 9.47 -37.86
N GLY A 196 -21.38 9.53 -37.10
CA GLY A 196 -22.73 9.58 -37.63
C GLY A 196 -23.00 10.81 -38.50
N LEU A 197 -22.48 11.97 -38.10
CA LEU A 197 -22.52 13.21 -38.87
C LEU A 197 -21.84 13.04 -40.24
N VAL A 198 -20.61 12.52 -40.25
CA VAL A 198 -19.84 12.24 -41.47
C VAL A 198 -20.57 11.21 -42.33
N GLY A 199 -21.11 10.14 -41.73
CA GLY A 199 -21.90 9.13 -42.42
C GLY A 199 -23.12 9.74 -43.11
N GLY A 200 -23.86 10.61 -42.43
CA GLY A 200 -25.00 11.32 -43.01
C GLY A 200 -24.59 12.27 -44.16
N GLN A 201 -23.42 12.91 -44.06
CA GLN A 201 -22.87 13.72 -45.16
C GLN A 201 -22.44 12.88 -46.37
N LEU A 202 -21.86 11.70 -46.15
CA LEU A 202 -21.50 10.78 -47.22
C LEU A 202 -22.74 10.25 -47.95
N VAL A 203 -23.83 9.96 -47.23
CA VAL A 203 -25.11 9.60 -47.83
C VAL A 203 -25.66 10.75 -48.68
N ASN A 204 -25.61 11.98 -48.17
CA ASN A 204 -26.02 13.16 -48.93
C ASN A 204 -25.22 13.33 -50.23
N PHE A 205 -23.89 13.10 -50.17
CA PHE A 205 -23.01 13.16 -51.33
C PHE A 205 -23.29 12.03 -52.32
N ALA A 206 -23.42 10.79 -51.84
CA ALA A 206 -23.63 9.61 -52.68
C ALA A 206 -24.95 9.67 -53.45
N PHE A 207 -26.02 10.18 -52.82
CA PHE A 207 -27.35 10.27 -53.43
C PHE A 207 -27.69 11.66 -54.00
N SER A 208 -26.74 12.61 -54.00
CA SER A 208 -26.92 13.97 -54.53
C SER A 208 -28.20 14.65 -54.02
N ILE A 209 -28.45 14.54 -52.71
CA ILE A 209 -29.69 14.99 -52.07
C ILE A 209 -29.80 16.53 -52.15
N PRO A 210 -30.99 17.10 -52.47
CA PRO A 210 -31.18 18.54 -52.56
C PRO A 210 -30.79 19.28 -51.27
N ALA A 211 -30.19 20.47 -51.40
CA ALA A 211 -29.63 21.26 -50.29
C ALA A 211 -30.64 21.60 -49.17
N ASN A 212 -31.94 21.58 -49.45
CA ASN A 212 -32.99 21.81 -48.46
C ASN A 212 -33.18 20.60 -47.50
N GLN A 213 -32.78 19.39 -47.92
CA GLN A 213 -33.00 18.15 -47.15
C GLN A 213 -31.71 17.57 -46.55
N THR A 214 -30.55 18.09 -46.93
CA THR A 214 -29.23 17.63 -46.45
C THR A 214 -29.12 17.67 -44.92
N GLY A 215 -29.70 18.69 -44.27
CA GLY A 215 -29.71 18.83 -42.82
C GLY A 215 -30.40 17.67 -42.10
N ILE A 216 -31.47 17.10 -42.68
CA ILE A 216 -32.25 16.00 -42.08
C ILE A 216 -31.42 14.72 -42.02
N TYR A 217 -30.68 14.41 -43.09
CA TYR A 217 -29.85 13.19 -43.16
C TYR A 217 -28.57 13.30 -42.32
N SER A 218 -27.97 14.48 -42.22
CA SER A 218 -26.86 14.72 -41.30
C SER A 218 -27.31 14.61 -39.84
N PHE A 219 -28.49 15.15 -39.51
CA PHE A 219 -29.07 15.04 -38.17
C PHE A 219 -29.47 13.60 -37.82
N SER A 220 -30.12 12.88 -38.73
CA SER A 220 -30.48 11.47 -38.52
C SER A 220 -29.25 10.59 -38.39
N GLY A 221 -28.21 10.83 -39.20
CA GLY A 221 -26.90 10.18 -39.06
C GLY A 221 -26.27 10.42 -37.69
N THR A 222 -26.35 11.64 -37.16
CA THR A 222 -25.86 11.98 -35.82
C THR A 222 -26.60 11.21 -34.72
N ILE A 223 -27.94 11.12 -34.81
CA ILE A 223 -28.77 10.39 -33.85
C ILE A 223 -28.43 8.90 -33.90
N ILE A 224 -28.36 8.31 -35.10
CA ILE A 224 -27.99 6.90 -35.27
C ILE A 224 -26.58 6.65 -34.72
N GLY A 225 -25.64 7.55 -35.00
CA GLY A 225 -24.30 7.53 -34.44
C GLY A 225 -24.31 7.55 -32.92
N ALA A 226 -25.02 8.49 -32.30
CA ALA A 226 -25.12 8.60 -30.85
C ALA A 226 -25.77 7.37 -30.20
N LEU A 227 -26.82 6.80 -30.80
CA LEU A 227 -27.46 5.56 -30.33
C LEU A 227 -26.51 4.35 -30.40
N ALA A 228 -25.77 4.23 -31.50
CA ALA A 228 -24.73 3.22 -31.62
C ALA A 228 -23.62 3.45 -30.57
N GLY A 229 -23.19 4.70 -30.39
CA GLY A 229 -22.23 5.11 -29.37
C GLY A 229 -22.65 4.67 -27.99
N TYR A 230 -23.88 4.98 -27.58
CA TYR A 230 -24.45 4.57 -26.28
C TYR A 230 -24.34 3.06 -26.04
N ARG A 231 -24.52 2.23 -27.08
CA ARG A 231 -24.36 0.77 -26.98
C ARG A 231 -22.90 0.35 -26.76
N PHE A 232 -21.93 1.07 -27.32
CA PHE A 232 -20.50 0.76 -27.22
C PHE A 232 -19.80 1.44 -26.04
N VAL A 233 -20.41 2.46 -25.43
CA VAL A 233 -19.87 3.16 -24.25
C VAL A 233 -19.35 2.19 -23.18
N PRO A 234 -20.11 1.18 -22.72
CA PRO A 234 -19.63 0.29 -21.65
C PRO A 234 -18.33 -0.44 -22.01
N ALA A 235 -18.24 -0.97 -23.22
CA ALA A 235 -17.07 -1.72 -23.69
C ALA A 235 -15.83 -0.84 -23.89
N ILE A 236 -16.02 0.38 -24.41
CA ILE A 236 -14.91 1.31 -24.61
C ILE A 236 -14.42 1.86 -23.27
N VAL A 237 -15.36 2.21 -22.37
CA VAL A 237 -15.04 2.67 -21.03
C VAL A 237 -14.28 1.59 -20.26
N GLU A 238 -14.72 0.34 -20.30
CA GLU A 238 -14.01 -0.77 -19.66
C GLU A 238 -12.58 -0.94 -20.18
N LYS A 239 -12.39 -0.86 -21.51
CA LYS A 239 -11.09 -1.13 -22.14
C LYS A 239 -10.08 0.01 -22.01
N LEU A 240 -10.53 1.25 -22.09
CA LEU A 240 -9.66 2.43 -22.12
C LEU A 240 -9.51 3.11 -20.74
N ARG A 241 -10.32 2.74 -19.74
CA ARG A 241 -10.22 3.35 -18.41
C ARG A 241 -8.83 3.12 -17.79
N PRO A 242 -8.20 4.15 -17.20
CA PRO A 242 -6.93 3.99 -16.51
C PRO A 242 -7.08 2.97 -15.37
N LYS A 243 -6.12 2.04 -15.30
CA LYS A 243 -6.06 1.01 -14.27
C LYS A 243 -4.96 1.34 -13.26
N THR A 244 -5.31 1.40 -11.99
CA THR A 244 -4.32 1.53 -10.93
C THR A 244 -3.81 0.15 -10.56
N VAL A 245 -2.49 -0.05 -10.63
CA VAL A 245 -1.85 -1.34 -10.34
C VAL A 245 -1.12 -1.27 -9.01
N ILE A 246 -1.52 -2.13 -8.07
CA ILE A 246 -0.84 -2.37 -6.81
C ILE A 246 -0.10 -3.70 -6.93
N GLU A 247 1.24 -3.66 -6.97
CA GLU A 247 2.09 -4.85 -6.94
C GLU A 247 2.51 -5.18 -5.51
N PHE A 248 2.30 -6.41 -5.05
CA PHE A 248 2.63 -6.90 -3.70
C PHE A 248 3.99 -7.63 -3.66
N ARG A 249 4.83 -7.44 -4.68
CA ARG A 249 6.02 -8.28 -4.94
C ARG A 249 7.13 -8.04 -3.89
N LYS A 250 7.20 -8.93 -2.89
CA LYS A 250 8.20 -8.89 -1.79
C LYS A 250 9.66 -8.92 -2.27
N SER A 251 9.95 -9.48 -3.45
CA SER A 251 11.32 -9.55 -4.00
C SER A 251 11.92 -8.18 -4.37
N LYS A 252 11.09 -7.16 -4.63
CA LYS A 252 11.58 -5.78 -4.86
C LYS A 252 12.09 -5.13 -3.55
N ILE A 253 11.61 -5.56 -2.39
CA ILE A 253 12.06 -5.06 -1.07
C ILE A 253 13.51 -5.50 -0.79
N LYS A 254 13.89 -6.74 -1.16
CA LYS A 254 15.27 -7.26 -1.01
C LYS A 254 16.36 -6.42 -1.70
N ARG A 255 16.03 -5.67 -2.76
CA ARG A 255 17.00 -4.82 -3.48
C ARG A 255 17.33 -3.51 -2.74
N LEU A 256 16.59 -3.16 -1.70
CA LEU A 256 16.86 -1.98 -0.87
C LEU A 256 17.90 -2.25 0.21
N ASP A 257 17.98 -3.49 0.70
CA ASP A 257 18.89 -3.85 1.78
C ASP A 257 20.36 -3.86 1.34
N SER A 258 20.64 -4.06 0.04
CA SER A 258 22.01 -3.97 -0.48
C SER A 258 22.56 -2.54 -0.43
N VAL A 259 21.76 -1.53 -0.77
CA VAL A 259 22.22 -0.12 -0.76
C VAL A 259 22.31 0.43 0.67
N GLY A 260 21.37 0.05 1.54
CA GLY A 260 21.40 0.36 2.98
C GLY A 260 22.56 -0.31 3.71
N ARG A 261 22.80 -1.61 3.45
CA ARG A 261 23.96 -2.33 4.01
C ARG A 261 25.28 -1.76 3.52
N LEU A 262 25.39 -1.37 2.25
CA LEU A 262 26.62 -0.73 1.74
C LEU A 262 26.89 0.56 2.50
N THR A 263 25.92 1.46 2.57
CA THR A 263 26.09 2.76 3.26
C THR A 263 26.36 2.61 4.76
N TYR A 264 25.71 1.66 5.44
CA TYR A 264 25.97 1.36 6.86
C TYR A 264 27.35 0.72 7.09
N THR A 265 27.76 -0.21 6.22
CA THR A 265 29.08 -0.88 6.30
C THR A 265 30.20 0.14 6.11
N PHE A 266 30.07 1.07 5.15
CA PHE A 266 31.02 2.17 4.97
C PHE A 266 31.07 3.11 6.18
N LYS A 267 29.93 3.43 6.81
CA LYS A 267 29.90 4.30 8.00
C LYS A 267 30.52 3.60 9.22
N LYS A 268 30.28 2.30 9.41
CA LYS A 268 30.88 1.47 10.47
C LYS A 268 32.39 1.29 10.27
N LEU A 269 32.84 1.05 9.04
CA LEU A 269 34.26 1.00 8.68
C LEU A 269 34.95 2.34 8.97
N LYS A 270 34.34 3.45 8.55
CA LYS A 270 34.84 4.79 8.85
C LYS A 270 34.98 4.98 10.35
N GLY A 271 33.91 4.75 11.13
CA GLY A 271 33.94 4.86 12.59
C GLY A 271 34.99 3.97 13.28
N LYS A 272 35.30 2.79 12.71
CA LYS A 272 36.34 1.89 13.23
C LYS A 272 37.75 2.41 12.93
N ILE A 273 37.98 2.99 11.74
CA ILE A 273 39.25 3.62 11.34
C ILE A 273 39.56 4.85 12.20
N TRP A 274 38.55 5.67 12.51
CA TRP A 274 38.73 6.83 13.40
C TRP A 274 39.08 6.43 14.85
N ARG A 275 38.52 5.32 15.34
CA ARG A 275 38.86 4.79 16.68
C ARG A 275 40.25 4.17 16.75
N THR A 276 40.75 3.60 15.65
CA THR A 276 42.12 3.06 15.61
C THR A 276 43.18 4.16 15.52
N HIS A 277 42.88 5.28 14.86
CA HIS A 277 43.80 6.44 14.85
C HIS A 277 43.81 7.19 16.19
N ALA A 278 42.65 7.37 16.84
CA ALA A 278 42.59 8.00 18.17
C ALA A 278 43.19 7.16 19.32
N ALA A 279 43.59 5.92 19.06
CA ALA A 279 44.26 5.04 20.02
C ALA A 279 45.77 4.90 19.75
N GLN A 280 46.28 5.57 18.72
CA GLN A 280 47.70 5.59 18.33
C GLN A 280 48.38 6.94 18.61
N ASP A 281 47.60 7.95 19.01
CA ASP A 281 48.05 9.22 19.59
C ASP A 281 47.92 9.17 21.12
#